data_AF-A0AAJ1QC53-F1
#
_entry.id   AF-A0AAJ1QC53-F1
#
_cell.length_a   1.000
_cell.length_b   1.000
_cell.length_c   1.000
_cell.angle_alpha   90.00
_cell.angle_beta   90.00
_cell.angle_gamma   90.00
#
_symmetry.space_group_name_H-M   'P 1'
#
loop_
_entity.id
_entity.type
_entity.pdbx_description
1 polymer ?
#
loop_
_entity_poly.entity_id
_entity_poly.type
_entity_poly.pdbx_seq_one_letter_code
_entity_poly.pdbx_strand_id
1 'polypeptide(L)'
;MKISKIIAVISLVLIFSCADDETATDKFNIETAKNSDMIAKTTADIDTMFSEYVNSDEFIARRKATKEFNIDLNFKGNFANIKSEQDLFTWIRNNLPETTFLNIEDAQSRWDSLVQLKETEYKKFPNINQFISNNPIETVTPYLHKWLIPSYTVTSNCERNFDSCVNKATNTYASRVAAIASAGYNAMTLSFLGVVDMQFDIDIDRCAFQYENCIEKE
;
A
#
# COMPACT_ATOMS: atom_id res chain seq x y z
N MET A 1 -55.45 38.72 13.30
CA MET A 1 -55.57 39.66 12.16
C MET A 1 -54.43 40.67 12.25
N LYS A 2 -53.57 40.71 11.22
CA LYS A 2 -52.65 41.78 10.76
C LYS A 2 -51.69 42.52 11.73
N ILE A 3 -50.40 42.36 11.38
CA ILE A 3 -49.31 43.37 11.21
C ILE A 3 -48.71 43.88 12.54
N SER A 4 -47.39 43.81 12.78
CA SER A 4 -46.40 44.75 12.21
C SER A 4 -44.95 44.33 12.52
N LYS A 5 -44.05 44.53 11.54
CA LYS A 5 -42.58 44.54 11.71
C LYS A 5 -42.13 45.89 12.27
N ILE A 6 -41.21 45.92 13.25
CA ILE A 6 -40.27 47.03 13.59
C ILE A 6 -39.07 46.36 14.30
N ILE A 7 -37.89 46.18 13.69
CA ILE A 7 -36.74 47.09 13.45
C ILE A 7 -35.90 47.39 14.71
N ALA A 8 -34.56 47.30 14.51
CA ALA A 8 -33.45 48.00 15.21
C ALA A 8 -32.92 47.40 16.53
N VAL A 9 -31.62 47.45 16.90
CA VAL A 9 -30.32 47.80 16.28
C VAL A 9 -29.27 47.69 17.41
N ILE A 10 -28.02 47.31 17.08
CA ILE A 10 -26.74 47.63 17.76
C ILE A 10 -26.56 47.28 19.25
N SER A 11 -25.51 46.50 19.55
CA SER A 11 -24.43 46.98 20.44
C SER A 11 -23.15 46.16 20.28
N LEU A 12 -22.18 46.81 19.66
CA LEU A 12 -20.76 46.55 19.77
C LEU A 12 -20.31 47.08 21.15
N VAL A 13 -19.65 46.26 21.96
CA VAL A 13 -18.80 46.72 23.06
C VAL A 13 -17.46 46.00 22.94
N LEU A 14 -16.49 46.72 22.37
CA LEU A 14 -15.06 46.52 22.58
C LEU A 14 -14.68 46.97 24.01
N ILE A 15 -13.38 46.91 24.32
CA ILE A 15 -12.62 47.53 25.42
C ILE A 15 -12.66 46.83 26.80
N PHE A 16 -11.57 46.63 27.56
CA PHE A 16 -10.13 47.05 27.59
C PHE A 16 -9.32 45.91 28.27
N SER A 17 -8.15 45.47 27.77
CA SER A 17 -6.77 45.93 28.08
C SER A 17 -6.31 45.85 29.55
N CYS A 18 -5.24 45.07 29.79
CA CYS A 18 -4.08 45.38 30.64
C CYS A 18 -2.88 44.76 29.90
N ALA A 19 -1.91 45.48 29.32
CA ALA A 19 -0.98 46.47 29.88
C ALA A 19 -0.16 45.92 31.05
N ASP A 20 1.07 45.47 30.77
CA ASP A 20 2.27 46.21 31.18
C ASP A 20 3.50 45.82 30.34
N ASP A 21 4.26 46.86 29.97
CA ASP A 21 5.47 46.89 29.17
C ASP A 21 6.69 46.34 29.92
N GLU A 22 7.57 45.59 29.25
CA GLU A 22 9.02 45.86 29.26
C GLU A 22 9.66 45.43 27.92
N THR A 23 10.57 46.27 27.46
CA THR A 23 11.18 46.34 26.14
C THR A 23 12.06 45.15 25.77
N ALA A 24 11.86 44.54 24.59
CA ALA A 24 12.91 43.89 23.84
C ALA A 24 12.62 43.93 22.33
N THR A 25 13.55 44.52 21.61
CA THR A 25 13.58 44.65 20.16
C THR A 25 13.84 43.28 19.51
N ASP A 26 13.11 43.05 18.43
CA ASP A 26 13.56 42.38 17.22
C ASP A 26 13.54 40.83 17.13
N LYS A 27 12.91 40.41 16.02
CA LYS A 27 12.97 39.12 15.30
C LYS A 27 12.09 37.97 15.80
N PHE A 28 10.95 37.86 15.10
CA PHE A 28 10.30 36.59 14.76
C PHE A 28 11.34 35.56 14.30
N ASN A 29 11.70 34.62 15.19
CA ASN A 29 12.18 33.31 14.78
C ASN A 29 10.98 32.37 14.77
N ILE A 30 10.36 32.24 13.60
CA ILE A 30 9.56 31.06 13.31
C ILE A 30 10.56 29.92 13.16
N GLU A 31 10.74 29.15 14.23
CA GLU A 31 11.30 27.81 14.14
C GLU A 31 10.40 27.01 13.18
N THR A 32 10.82 27.01 11.92
CA THR A 32 10.32 26.03 10.96
C THR A 32 11.03 24.74 11.31
N ALA A 33 10.47 23.97 12.25
CA ALA A 33 10.86 22.60 12.48
C ALA A 33 10.45 21.75 11.27
N LYS A 34 11.17 21.90 10.16
CA LYS A 34 11.28 20.86 9.14
C LYS A 34 12.17 19.77 9.72
N ASN A 35 11.57 18.85 10.47
CA ASN A 35 12.18 17.54 10.67
C ASN A 35 12.13 16.80 9.33
N SER A 36 13.18 16.97 8.55
CA SER A 36 13.53 16.09 7.44
C SER A 36 15.02 15.78 7.54
N ASP A 37 15.41 15.15 8.64
CA ASP A 37 16.59 14.28 8.62
C ASP A 37 16.17 12.98 7.93
N MET A 38 15.93 13.05 6.63
CA MET A 38 16.00 11.87 5.77
C MET A 38 17.49 11.66 5.53
N ILE A 39 18.19 11.06 6.50
CA ILE A 39 19.55 10.56 6.28
C ILE A 39 19.47 9.69 5.03
N ALA A 40 20.24 10.05 3.99
CA ALA A 40 20.30 9.28 2.76
C ALA A 40 20.73 7.85 3.13
N LYS A 41 19.80 6.89 3.02
CA LYS A 41 20.09 5.49 3.31
C LYS A 41 21.12 4.98 2.30
N THR A 42 22.14 4.28 2.79
CA THR A 42 23.06 3.57 1.91
C THR A 42 22.37 2.33 1.32
N THR A 43 22.92 1.77 0.24
CA THR A 43 22.46 0.48 -0.30
C THR A 43 22.45 -0.63 0.77
N ALA A 44 23.45 -0.65 1.65
CA ALA A 44 23.54 -1.62 2.73
C ALA A 44 22.41 -1.46 3.77
N ASP A 45 22.03 -0.21 4.07
CA ASP A 45 20.91 0.06 4.99
C ASP A 45 19.57 -0.37 4.39
N ILE A 46 19.38 -0.14 3.07
CA ILE A 46 18.17 -0.55 2.36
C ILE A 46 18.09 -2.08 2.31
N ASP A 47 19.20 -2.76 2.01
CA ASP A 47 19.26 -4.22 1.99
C ASP A 47 18.99 -4.82 3.37
N THR A 48 19.57 -4.25 4.43
CA THR A 48 19.32 -4.71 5.80
C THR A 48 17.84 -4.55 6.16
N MET A 49 17.25 -3.40 5.84
CA MET A 49 15.83 -3.14 6.05
C MET A 49 14.93 -4.16 5.33
N PHE A 50 15.19 -4.45 4.05
CA PHE A 50 14.41 -5.45 3.32
C PHE A 50 14.65 -6.86 3.85
N SER A 51 15.88 -7.21 4.20
CA SER A 51 16.23 -8.50 4.79
C SER A 51 15.48 -8.74 6.10
N GLU A 52 15.47 -7.77 7.01
CA GLU A 52 14.73 -7.85 8.27
C GLU A 52 13.23 -8.00 8.02
N TYR A 53 12.70 -7.26 7.07
CA TYR A 53 11.30 -7.31 6.68
C TYR A 53 10.88 -8.68 6.13
N VAL A 54 11.58 -9.21 5.12
CA VAL A 54 11.16 -10.46 4.46
C VAL A 54 11.35 -11.71 5.33
N ASN A 55 12.21 -11.62 6.33
CA ASN A 55 12.44 -12.70 7.31
C ASN A 55 11.60 -12.54 8.59
N SER A 56 10.72 -11.53 8.66
CA SER A 56 9.86 -11.31 9.83
C SER A 56 8.64 -12.22 9.86
N ASP A 57 8.19 -12.57 11.06
CA ASP A 57 6.96 -13.34 11.26
C ASP A 57 5.73 -12.64 10.66
N GLU A 58 5.67 -11.30 10.73
CA GLU A 58 4.56 -10.52 10.19
C GLU A 58 4.47 -10.62 8.66
N PHE A 59 5.60 -10.47 7.97
CA PHE A 59 5.65 -10.62 6.52
C PHE A 59 5.30 -12.06 6.11
N ILE A 60 5.88 -13.06 6.78
CA ILE A 60 5.65 -14.47 6.48
C ILE A 60 4.18 -14.83 6.69
N ALA A 61 3.58 -14.40 7.81
CA ALA A 61 2.18 -14.65 8.12
C ALA A 61 1.25 -13.97 7.11
N ARG A 62 1.47 -12.69 6.78
CA ARG A 62 0.67 -11.97 5.78
C ARG A 62 0.82 -12.63 4.41
N ARG A 63 2.05 -12.91 3.96
CA ARG A 63 2.31 -13.55 2.66
C ARG A 63 1.62 -14.90 2.54
N LYS A 64 1.67 -15.72 3.61
CA LYS A 64 0.96 -17.00 3.67
C LYS A 64 -0.55 -16.81 3.53
N ALA A 65 -1.14 -15.93 4.32
CA ALA A 65 -2.58 -15.64 4.28
C ALA A 65 -3.03 -15.09 2.91
N THR A 66 -2.22 -14.21 2.28
CA THR A 66 -2.49 -13.72 0.92
C THR A 66 -2.47 -14.84 -0.11
N LYS A 67 -1.51 -15.77 -0.03
CA LYS A 67 -1.47 -16.95 -0.92
C LYS A 67 -2.68 -17.86 -0.74
N GLU A 68 -3.04 -18.17 0.51
CA GLU A 68 -4.22 -18.99 0.81
C GLU A 68 -5.50 -18.32 0.30
N PHE A 69 -5.68 -17.01 0.53
CA PHE A 69 -6.81 -16.26 0.00
C PHE A 69 -6.84 -16.26 -1.53
N ASN A 70 -5.69 -16.11 -2.21
CA ASN A 70 -5.61 -16.12 -3.68
C ASN A 70 -5.96 -17.50 -4.27
N ILE A 71 -5.53 -18.58 -3.61
CA ILE A 71 -5.92 -19.95 -3.97
C ILE A 71 -7.44 -20.09 -3.85
N ASP A 72 -8.01 -19.62 -2.75
CA ASP A 72 -9.44 -19.74 -2.52
C ASP A 72 -10.26 -18.88 -3.48
N LEU A 73 -9.77 -17.68 -3.78
CA LEU A 73 -10.37 -16.75 -4.72
C LEU A 73 -10.41 -17.31 -6.15
N ASN A 74 -9.39 -18.10 -6.53
CA ASN A 74 -9.27 -18.69 -7.86
C ASN A 74 -9.55 -17.68 -8.99
N PHE A 75 -8.93 -16.51 -8.90
CA PHE A 75 -9.30 -15.37 -9.74
C PHE A 75 -8.97 -15.60 -11.21
N LYS A 76 -10.00 -15.61 -12.07
CA LYS A 76 -9.87 -15.74 -13.54
C LYS A 76 -10.14 -14.44 -14.32
N GLY A 77 -10.18 -13.31 -13.61
CA GLY A 77 -10.52 -12.00 -14.19
C GLY A 77 -9.30 -11.15 -14.56
N ASN A 78 -9.57 -9.86 -14.76
CA ASN A 78 -8.54 -8.82 -14.93
C ASN A 78 -8.47 -7.96 -13.66
N PHE A 79 -7.33 -7.95 -12.96
CA PHE A 79 -7.11 -7.14 -11.76
C PHE A 79 -7.19 -5.63 -12.01
N ALA A 80 -7.06 -5.16 -13.25
CA ALA A 80 -7.34 -3.76 -13.59
C ALA A 80 -8.79 -3.33 -13.23
N ASN A 81 -9.69 -4.30 -13.06
CA ASN A 81 -11.08 -4.08 -12.65
C ASN A 81 -11.29 -4.14 -11.13
N ILE A 82 -10.30 -4.60 -10.35
CA ILE A 82 -10.38 -4.71 -8.90
C ILE A 82 -9.59 -3.55 -8.27
N LYS A 83 -10.27 -2.41 -8.09
CA LYS A 83 -9.65 -1.18 -7.58
C LYS A 83 -9.93 -0.97 -6.09
N SER A 84 -10.86 -1.73 -5.54
CA SER A 84 -11.32 -1.63 -4.16
C SER A 84 -11.75 -2.99 -3.60
N GLU A 85 -11.88 -3.05 -2.29
CA GLU A 85 -12.55 -4.16 -1.59
C GLU A 85 -13.96 -4.40 -2.13
N GLN A 86 -14.71 -3.33 -2.42
CA GLN A 86 -16.05 -3.44 -2.98
C GLN A 86 -16.04 -4.14 -4.35
N ASP A 87 -15.06 -3.82 -5.21
CA ASP A 87 -14.90 -4.50 -6.51
C ASP A 87 -14.56 -5.98 -6.32
N LEU A 88 -13.68 -6.29 -5.37
CA LEU A 88 -13.30 -7.66 -5.01
C LEU A 88 -14.54 -8.46 -4.57
N PHE A 89 -15.29 -7.96 -3.59
CA PHE A 89 -16.48 -8.67 -3.10
C PHE A 89 -17.63 -8.70 -4.09
N THR A 90 -17.72 -7.72 -5.00
CA THR A 90 -18.65 -7.79 -6.12
C THR A 90 -18.27 -8.92 -7.07
N TRP A 91 -16.98 -9.05 -7.39
CA TRP A 91 -16.49 -10.16 -8.19
C TRP A 91 -16.71 -11.51 -7.49
N ILE A 92 -16.37 -11.64 -6.21
CA ILE A 92 -16.59 -12.88 -5.43
C ILE A 92 -18.07 -13.25 -5.43
N ARG A 93 -18.97 -12.30 -5.19
CA ARG A 93 -20.43 -12.56 -5.21
C ARG A 93 -20.91 -13.10 -6.55
N ASN A 94 -20.37 -12.57 -7.64
CA ASN A 94 -20.76 -12.98 -8.99
C ASN A 94 -20.11 -14.30 -9.43
N ASN A 95 -19.03 -14.73 -8.77
CA ASN A 95 -18.24 -15.90 -9.15
C ASN A 95 -18.09 -16.90 -7.99
N LEU A 96 -18.93 -16.81 -6.95
CA LEU A 96 -18.84 -17.66 -5.75
C LEU A 96 -18.78 -19.16 -6.09
N PRO A 97 -19.51 -19.70 -7.10
CA PRO A 97 -19.38 -21.11 -7.48
C PRO A 97 -18.01 -21.53 -8.04
N GLU A 98 -17.17 -20.58 -8.44
CA GLU A 98 -15.82 -20.83 -8.97
C GLU A 98 -14.71 -20.65 -7.92
N THR A 99 -15.04 -20.05 -6.78
CA THR A 99 -14.14 -19.92 -5.63
C THR A 99 -14.27 -21.15 -4.73
N THR A 100 -13.40 -21.26 -3.73
CA THR A 100 -13.51 -22.28 -2.67
C THR A 100 -14.13 -21.71 -1.38
N PHE A 101 -14.51 -20.44 -1.37
CA PHE A 101 -15.16 -19.82 -0.21
C PHE A 101 -16.50 -20.47 0.05
N LEU A 102 -16.81 -20.72 1.32
CA LEU A 102 -18.08 -21.36 1.71
C LEU A 102 -19.29 -20.47 1.38
N ASN A 103 -19.12 -19.16 1.57
CA ASN A 103 -20.07 -18.10 1.30
C ASN A 103 -19.34 -16.75 1.31
N ILE A 104 -20.09 -15.66 1.16
CA ILE A 104 -19.51 -14.31 1.14
C ILE A 104 -19.00 -13.90 2.51
N GLU A 105 -19.61 -14.38 3.58
CA GLU A 105 -19.21 -14.10 4.96
C GLU A 105 -17.85 -14.75 5.29
N ASP A 106 -17.59 -15.97 4.82
CA ASP A 106 -16.29 -16.65 4.92
C ASP A 106 -15.20 -15.86 4.16
N ALA A 107 -15.50 -15.44 2.93
CA ALA A 107 -14.59 -14.60 2.17
C ALA A 107 -14.28 -13.27 2.88
N GLN A 108 -15.30 -12.61 3.46
CA GLN A 108 -15.12 -11.37 4.21
C GLN A 108 -14.27 -11.60 5.47
N SER A 109 -14.53 -12.67 6.22
CA SER A 109 -13.78 -12.97 7.43
C SER A 109 -12.29 -13.22 7.14
N ARG A 110 -11.98 -13.94 6.06
CA ARG A 110 -10.58 -14.17 5.63
C ARG A 110 -9.93 -12.88 5.13
N TRP A 111 -10.68 -12.04 4.43
CA TRP A 111 -10.21 -10.73 3.98
C TRP A 111 -9.87 -9.81 5.15
N ASP A 112 -10.78 -9.68 6.12
CA ASP A 112 -10.57 -8.86 7.32
C ASP A 112 -9.32 -9.31 8.08
N SER A 113 -9.10 -10.62 8.15
CA SER A 113 -7.88 -11.20 8.75
C SER A 113 -6.62 -10.79 7.99
N LEU A 114 -6.65 -10.80 6.65
CA LEU A 114 -5.55 -10.33 5.80
C LEU A 114 -5.27 -8.84 6.01
N VAL A 115 -6.32 -8.00 6.07
CA VAL A 115 -6.18 -6.55 6.31
C VAL A 115 -5.57 -6.28 7.68
N GLN A 116 -5.95 -7.02 8.72
CA GLN A 116 -5.35 -6.91 10.06
C GLN A 116 -3.87 -7.32 10.09
N LEU A 117 -3.50 -8.38 9.37
CA LEU A 117 -2.10 -8.76 9.20
C LEU A 117 -1.32 -7.66 8.48
N LYS A 118 -1.90 -7.04 7.44
CA LYS A 118 -1.28 -5.91 6.73
C LYS A 118 -1.11 -4.69 7.62
N GLU A 119 -2.09 -4.39 8.47
CA GLU A 119 -1.98 -3.32 9.45
C GLU A 119 -0.83 -3.56 10.43
N THR A 120 -0.70 -4.80 10.93
CA THR A 120 0.36 -5.21 11.85
C THR A 120 1.74 -5.08 11.19
N GLU A 121 1.87 -5.60 9.97
CA GLU A 121 3.08 -5.47 9.14
C GLU A 121 3.44 -4.00 8.92
N TYR A 122 2.48 -3.16 8.50
CA TYR A 122 2.69 -1.74 8.24
C TYR A 122 3.18 -0.98 9.48
N LYS A 123 2.59 -1.26 10.65
CA LYS A 123 2.99 -0.61 11.92
C LYS A 123 4.41 -0.98 12.33
N LYS A 124 4.84 -2.22 12.08
CA LYS A 124 6.18 -2.69 12.44
C LYS A 124 7.26 -2.25 11.44
N PHE A 125 6.91 -2.21 10.15
CA PHE A 125 7.84 -1.89 9.06
C PHE A 125 7.36 -0.70 8.22
N PRO A 126 7.12 0.49 8.82
CA PRO A 126 6.65 1.65 8.08
C PRO A 126 7.67 2.13 7.04
N ASN A 127 8.95 1.87 7.29
CA ASN A 127 10.08 2.22 6.43
C ASN A 127 10.08 1.50 5.07
N ILE A 128 9.49 0.30 4.94
CA ILE A 128 9.36 -0.41 3.66
C ILE A 128 8.42 0.36 2.73
N ASN A 129 7.21 0.66 3.22
CA ASN A 129 6.21 1.40 2.45
C ASN A 129 6.66 2.83 2.14
N GLN A 130 7.32 3.50 3.11
CA GLN A 130 7.94 4.80 2.89
C GLN A 130 9.03 4.77 1.83
N PHE A 131 9.86 3.71 1.82
CA PHE A 131 10.89 3.56 0.78
C PHE A 131 10.24 3.41 -0.59
N ILE A 132 9.21 2.57 -0.72
CA ILE A 132 8.48 2.37 -1.98
C ILE A 132 7.80 3.67 -2.45
N SER A 133 7.18 4.43 -1.53
CA SER A 133 6.40 5.62 -1.89
C SER A 133 7.26 6.86 -2.19
N ASN A 134 8.42 6.98 -1.54
CA ASN A 134 9.22 8.21 -1.58
C ASN A 134 10.36 8.17 -2.59
N ASN A 135 10.58 7.03 -3.25
CA ASN A 135 11.66 6.86 -4.23
C ASN A 135 11.09 6.62 -5.63
N PRO A 136 11.80 7.03 -6.69
CA PRO A 136 11.46 6.68 -8.06
C PRO A 136 11.36 5.16 -8.26
N ILE A 137 10.49 4.72 -9.18
CA ILE A 137 10.27 3.29 -9.45
C ILE A 137 11.60 2.60 -9.83
N GLU A 138 12.46 3.29 -10.58
CA GLU A 138 13.76 2.76 -11.00
C GLU A 138 14.70 2.48 -9.81
N THR A 139 14.54 3.21 -8.71
CA THR A 139 15.27 2.99 -7.46
C THR A 139 14.65 1.84 -6.65
N VAL A 140 13.33 1.69 -6.68
CA VAL A 140 12.58 0.72 -5.87
C VAL A 140 12.64 -0.69 -6.45
N THR A 141 12.44 -0.81 -7.77
CA THR A 141 12.27 -2.10 -8.48
C THR A 141 13.41 -3.09 -8.23
N PRO A 142 14.70 -2.71 -8.24
CA PRO A 142 15.80 -3.65 -7.95
C PRO A 142 15.71 -4.32 -6.57
N TYR A 143 15.25 -3.60 -5.54
CA TYR A 143 15.11 -4.16 -4.19
C TYR A 143 13.89 -5.07 -4.08
N LEU A 144 12.77 -4.72 -4.71
CA LEU A 144 11.60 -5.60 -4.77
C LEU A 144 11.93 -6.89 -5.52
N HIS A 145 12.69 -6.81 -6.62
CA HIS A 145 13.19 -7.99 -7.34
C HIS A 145 14.06 -8.88 -6.47
N LYS A 146 15.06 -8.28 -5.83
CA LYS A 146 16.00 -9.02 -4.99
C LYS A 146 15.33 -9.75 -3.83
N TRP A 147 14.35 -9.11 -3.18
CA TRP A 147 13.85 -9.55 -1.89
C TRP A 147 12.47 -10.21 -1.92
N LEU A 148 11.63 -9.90 -2.91
CA LEU A 148 10.23 -10.40 -2.96
C LEU A 148 9.97 -11.43 -4.06
N ILE A 149 10.90 -11.61 -4.99
CA ILE A 149 10.69 -12.42 -6.19
C ILE A 149 11.66 -13.61 -6.16
N PRO A 150 11.19 -14.84 -6.43
CA PRO A 150 12.07 -16.00 -6.53
C PRO A 150 13.13 -15.79 -7.63
N SER A 151 14.37 -16.18 -7.35
CA SER A 151 15.43 -16.17 -8.35
C SER A 151 15.37 -17.42 -9.23
N TYR A 152 15.55 -17.23 -10.53
CA TYR A 152 15.68 -18.30 -11.52
C TYR A 152 17.07 -18.22 -12.15
N THR A 153 17.69 -19.36 -12.42
CA THR A 153 19.13 -19.48 -12.71
C THR A 153 19.47 -19.79 -14.16
N VAL A 154 18.49 -19.85 -15.08
CA VAL A 154 18.72 -20.32 -16.45
C VAL A 154 18.77 -19.15 -17.41
N THR A 155 19.86 -19.02 -18.16
CA THR A 155 20.02 -18.03 -19.21
C THR A 155 19.36 -18.50 -20.51
N SER A 156 18.10 -18.15 -20.74
CA SER A 156 17.37 -18.47 -21.99
C SER A 156 16.38 -17.37 -22.42
N ASN A 157 15.71 -17.52 -23.57
CA ASN A 157 14.66 -16.57 -23.96
C ASN A 157 13.50 -16.57 -22.95
N CYS A 158 13.29 -17.69 -22.24
CA CYS A 158 12.33 -17.79 -21.16
C CYS A 158 12.68 -16.85 -19.99
N GLU A 159 13.96 -16.69 -19.66
CA GLU A 159 14.44 -15.73 -18.65
C GLU A 159 14.07 -14.30 -19.03
N ARG A 160 14.36 -13.89 -20.27
CA ARG A 160 14.02 -12.52 -20.72
C ARG A 160 12.51 -12.25 -20.64
N ASN A 161 11.69 -13.23 -20.98
CA ASN A 161 10.24 -13.12 -20.88
C ASN A 161 9.79 -13.05 -19.42
N PHE A 162 10.40 -13.87 -18.55
CA PHE A 162 10.17 -13.84 -17.12
C PHE A 162 10.54 -12.48 -16.52
N ASP A 163 11.74 -11.98 -16.76
CA ASP A 163 12.21 -10.67 -16.31
C ASP A 163 11.29 -9.56 -16.78
N SER A 164 10.85 -9.58 -18.05
CA SER A 164 9.91 -8.59 -18.56
C SER A 164 8.56 -8.66 -17.85
N CYS A 165 8.07 -9.87 -17.56
CA CYS A 165 6.81 -10.09 -16.85
C CYS A 165 6.90 -9.58 -15.41
N VAL A 166 7.96 -9.96 -14.70
CA VAL A 166 8.24 -9.58 -13.32
C VAL A 166 8.46 -8.07 -13.20
N ASN A 167 9.24 -7.46 -14.09
CA ASN A 167 9.41 -6.01 -14.12
C ASN A 167 8.07 -5.27 -14.24
N LYS A 168 7.16 -5.78 -15.08
CA LYS A 168 5.83 -5.19 -15.22
C LYS A 168 5.01 -5.34 -13.93
N ALA A 169 5.03 -6.51 -13.30
CA ALA A 169 4.34 -6.77 -12.04
C ALA A 169 4.87 -5.86 -10.92
N THR A 170 6.19 -5.79 -10.76
CA THR A 170 6.88 -4.96 -9.76
C THR A 170 6.62 -3.48 -9.96
N ASN A 171 6.74 -2.97 -11.20
CA ASN A 171 6.48 -1.56 -11.49
C ASN A 171 5.03 -1.19 -11.20
N THR A 172 4.09 -2.09 -11.51
CA THR A 172 2.67 -1.91 -11.19
C THR A 172 2.46 -1.87 -9.68
N TYR A 173 3.07 -2.81 -8.94
CA TYR A 173 3.03 -2.84 -7.48
C TYR A 173 3.55 -1.54 -6.86
N ALA A 174 4.77 -1.14 -7.20
CA ALA A 174 5.41 0.07 -6.68
C ALA A 174 4.57 1.33 -6.98
N SER A 175 4.06 1.44 -8.21
CA SER A 175 3.18 2.56 -8.60
C SER A 175 1.90 2.63 -7.78
N ARG A 176 1.25 1.49 -7.54
CA ARG A 176 -0.01 1.44 -6.76
C ARG A 176 0.25 1.72 -5.28
N VAL A 177 1.32 1.19 -4.70
CA VAL A 177 1.71 1.49 -3.30
C VAL A 177 2.00 2.97 -3.13
N ALA A 178 2.77 3.58 -4.04
CA ALA A 178 3.06 5.02 -4.00
C ALA A 178 1.79 5.88 -4.11
N ALA A 179 0.87 5.51 -5.02
CA ALA A 179 -0.41 6.19 -5.17
C ALA A 179 -1.26 6.12 -3.88
N ILE A 180 -1.31 4.96 -3.22
CA ILE A 180 -2.03 4.78 -1.96
C ILE A 180 -1.37 5.59 -0.83
N ALA A 181 -0.04 5.55 -0.73
CA ALA A 181 0.71 6.29 0.29
C ALA A 181 0.44 7.80 0.25
N SER A 182 0.26 8.36 -0.96
CA SER A 182 -0.07 9.78 -1.14
C SER A 182 -1.42 10.19 -0.54
N ALA A 183 -2.34 9.24 -0.33
CA ALA A 183 -3.65 9.46 0.30
C ALA A 183 -3.61 9.32 1.84
N GLY A 184 -2.48 8.88 2.41
CA GLY A 184 -2.30 8.63 3.84
C GLY A 184 -2.87 7.29 4.31
N TYR A 185 -2.24 6.70 5.33
CA TYR A 185 -2.60 5.36 5.81
C TYR A 185 -3.75 5.38 6.84
N ASN A 186 -4.83 4.68 6.49
CA ASN A 186 -6.01 4.38 7.28
C ASN A 186 -6.57 2.99 6.89
N ALA A 187 -7.65 2.54 7.55
CA ALA A 187 -8.26 1.24 7.28
C ALA A 187 -8.60 0.99 5.80
N MET A 188 -9.15 2.00 5.11
CA MET A 188 -9.49 1.88 3.69
C MET A 188 -8.24 1.68 2.81
N THR A 189 -7.20 2.48 3.04
CA THR A 189 -5.94 2.34 2.28
C THR A 189 -5.19 1.05 2.58
N LEU A 190 -5.30 0.51 3.80
CA LEU A 190 -4.73 -0.79 4.16
C LEU A 190 -5.46 -1.93 3.43
N SER A 191 -6.79 -1.83 3.30
CA SER A 191 -7.56 -2.75 2.46
C SER A 191 -7.13 -2.66 0.98
N PHE A 192 -6.91 -1.45 0.45
CA PHE A 192 -6.37 -1.30 -0.91
C PHE A 192 -4.96 -1.86 -1.07
N LEU A 193 -4.09 -1.71 -0.07
CA LEU A 193 -2.78 -2.36 -0.07
C LEU A 193 -2.91 -3.89 -0.09
N GLY A 194 -3.87 -4.46 0.64
CA GLY A 194 -4.18 -5.89 0.57
C GLY A 194 -4.49 -6.33 -0.86
N VAL A 195 -5.30 -5.55 -1.60
CA VAL A 195 -5.64 -5.86 -3.00
C VAL A 195 -4.41 -5.76 -3.90
N VAL A 196 -3.55 -4.78 -3.64
CA VAL A 196 -2.29 -4.59 -4.37
C VAL A 196 -1.32 -5.75 -4.11
N ASP A 197 -1.19 -6.19 -2.86
CA ASP A 197 -0.37 -7.34 -2.47
C ASP A 197 -0.91 -8.62 -3.14
N MET A 198 -2.22 -8.87 -3.11
CA MET A 198 -2.83 -10.02 -3.81
C MET A 198 -2.54 -10.03 -5.31
N GLN A 199 -2.72 -8.88 -5.98
CA GLN A 199 -2.46 -8.77 -7.41
C GLN A 199 -0.99 -9.09 -7.70
N PHE A 200 -0.07 -8.55 -6.90
CA PHE A 200 1.35 -8.78 -7.09
C PHE A 200 1.69 -10.27 -6.99
N ASP A 201 1.15 -10.97 -5.99
CA ASP A 201 1.35 -12.41 -5.82
C ASP A 201 0.88 -13.20 -7.04
N ILE A 202 -0.32 -12.91 -7.53
CA ILE A 202 -0.89 -13.58 -8.71
C ILE A 202 -0.11 -13.25 -9.99
N ASP A 203 0.33 -12.01 -10.15
CA ASP A 203 1.12 -11.60 -11.31
C ASP A 203 2.50 -12.31 -11.29
N ILE A 204 3.15 -12.43 -10.14
CA ILE A 204 4.43 -13.17 -9.98
C ILE A 204 4.25 -14.67 -10.23
N ASP A 205 3.21 -15.30 -9.65
CA ASP A 205 2.94 -16.72 -9.87
C ASP A 205 2.64 -17.01 -11.36
N ARG A 206 1.97 -16.08 -12.05
CA ARG A 206 1.74 -16.18 -13.50
C ARG A 206 3.03 -16.06 -14.29
N CYS A 207 3.93 -15.14 -13.91
CA CYS A 207 5.24 -15.04 -14.55
C CYS A 207 6.03 -16.35 -14.37
N ALA A 208 6.03 -16.92 -13.15
CA ALA A 208 6.68 -18.20 -12.86
C ALA A 208 6.10 -19.35 -13.71
N PHE A 209 4.78 -19.47 -13.77
CA PHE A 209 4.12 -20.48 -14.60
C PHE A 209 4.45 -20.31 -16.09
N GLN A 210 4.49 -19.07 -16.60
CA GLN A 210 4.87 -18.81 -18.00
C GLN A 210 6.33 -19.21 -18.28
N TYR A 211 7.21 -18.97 -17.31
CA TYR A 211 8.60 -19.39 -17.37
C TYR A 211 8.72 -20.92 -17.40
N GLU A 212 8.07 -21.63 -16.47
CA GLU A 212 8.05 -23.09 -16.39
C GLU A 212 7.55 -23.73 -17.71
N ASN A 213 6.45 -23.23 -18.26
CA ASN A 213 5.93 -23.71 -19.55
C ASN A 213 6.83 -23.39 -20.75
N CYS A 214 7.67 -22.36 -20.63
CA CYS A 214 8.60 -21.98 -21.67
C CYS A 214 9.80 -22.93 -21.67
N ILE A 215 10.39 -23.19 -20.49
CA ILE A 215 11.53 -24.11 -20.36
C ILE A 215 11.16 -25.56 -20.68
N GLU A 216 9.92 -26.00 -20.43
CA GLU A 216 9.44 -27.34 -20.84
C GLU A 216 9.40 -27.54 -22.37
N LYS A 217 9.45 -26.45 -23.13
CA LYS A 217 9.37 -26.45 -24.60
C LYS A 217 10.72 -26.16 -25.26
N GLU A 218 11.77 -25.85 -24.49
CA GLU A 218 13.16 -25.71 -24.95
C GLU A 218 13.86 -27.08 -24.96
#